data_AF-A0A314XNW7-F1
#
_entry.id   AF-A0A314XNW7-F1
#
_cell.length_a   1.000
_cell.length_b   1.000
_cell.length_c   1.000
_cell.angle_alpha   90.00
_cell.angle_beta   90.00
_cell.angle_gamma   90.00
#
_symmetry.space_group_name_H-M   'P 1'
#
loop_
_entity.id
_entity.type
_entity.pdbx_description
1 polymer ?
#
loop_
_entity_poly.entity_id
_entity_poly.type
_entity_poly.pdbx_seq_one_letter_code
_entity_poly.pdbx_strand_id
1 'polypeptide(L)'
;MGLEVIEKLKECGLSDLVVFHQLDVADSASIAAHADFVKIQFGKLDILVNNAGVTGTIVDPEAMRGAAAAGIVKDGVGVNWSEIMTQTYELAEVCVKTNYYVAKKMTKALLSSSYLIHQELSIFLLAWDR
;
A
#
# COMPACT_ATOMS: atom_id res chain seq x y z
N MET A 1 0.44 -8.55 11.31
CA MET A 1 -0.68 -7.56 11.28
C MET A 1 -0.22 -6.23 11.85
N GLY A 2 -0.85 -5.11 11.48
CA GLY A 2 -0.36 -3.76 11.80
C GLY A 2 -0.06 -3.49 13.29
N LEU A 3 -0.79 -4.15 14.20
CA LEU A 3 -0.58 -4.05 15.66
C LEU A 3 0.76 -4.66 16.14
N GLU A 4 1.21 -5.76 15.53
CA GLU A 4 2.49 -6.39 15.87
C GLU A 4 3.69 -5.49 15.50
N VAL A 5 3.53 -4.68 14.44
CA VAL A 5 4.55 -3.70 14.04
C VAL A 5 4.66 -2.59 15.08
N ILE A 6 3.53 -2.14 15.64
CA ILE A 6 3.53 -1.15 16.72
C ILE A 6 4.25 -1.67 17.96
N GLU A 7 4.06 -2.95 18.32
CA GLU A 7 4.77 -3.55 19.44
C GLU A 7 6.29 -3.54 19.23
N LYS A 8 6.77 -3.89 18.04
CA LYS A 8 8.20 -3.80 17.70
C LYS A 8 8.73 -2.36 17.68
N LEU A 9 7.94 -1.40 17.22
CA LEU A 9 8.33 0.01 17.19
C LEU A 9 8.40 0.60 18.61
N LYS A 10 7.59 0.10 19.55
CA LYS A 10 7.71 0.45 20.98
C LYS A 10 9.07 0.02 21.54
N GLU A 11 9.56 -1.16 21.18
CA GLU A 11 10.89 -1.63 21.60
C GLU A 11 12.02 -0.73 21.06
N CYS A 12 11.81 -0.06 19.93
CA CYS A 12 12.74 0.93 19.37
C CYS A 12 12.59 2.35 19.96
N GLY A 13 11.70 2.57 20.93
CA GLY A 13 11.47 3.90 21.53
C GLY A 13 10.70 4.87 20.63
N LEU A 14 9.98 4.37 19.61
CA LEU A 14 9.21 5.18 18.66
C LEU A 14 7.70 5.19 18.96
N SER A 15 7.29 4.70 20.13
CA SER A 15 5.89 4.51 20.51
C SER A 15 5.03 5.76 20.38
N ASP A 16 5.61 6.91 20.68
CA ASP A 16 4.89 8.20 20.77
C ASP A 16 4.85 8.92 19.41
N LEU A 17 5.62 8.43 18.43
CA LEU A 17 5.73 8.98 17.09
C LEU A 17 4.89 8.21 16.06
N VAL A 18 4.38 7.03 16.42
CA VAL A 18 3.69 6.14 15.50
C VAL A 18 2.30 5.81 16.03
N VAL A 19 1.28 6.13 15.23
CA VAL A 19 -0.12 5.81 15.55
C VAL A 19 -0.65 4.84 14.50
N PHE A 20 -1.27 3.76 14.97
CA PHE A 20 -1.98 2.82 14.10
C PHE A 20 -3.45 3.22 13.98
N HIS A 21 -3.94 3.26 12.75
CA HIS A 21 -5.35 3.38 12.43
C HIS A 21 -5.66 2.43 11.29
N GLN A 22 -6.65 1.55 11.47
CA GLN A 22 -7.05 0.60 10.43
C GLN A 22 -7.56 1.35 9.19
N LEU A 23 -7.22 0.83 8.01
CA LEU A 23 -7.69 1.35 6.74
C LEU A 23 -7.87 0.18 5.76
N ASP A 24 -9.12 -0.07 5.35
CA ASP A 24 -9.43 -0.88 4.18
C ASP A 24 -9.62 0.06 2.99
N VAL A 25 -8.70 0.00 2.05
CA VAL A 25 -8.68 0.89 0.89
C VAL A 25 -9.76 0.54 -0.15
N ALA A 26 -10.36 -0.64 -0.08
CA ALA A 26 -11.49 -1.02 -0.91
C ALA A 26 -12.83 -0.47 -0.38
N ASP A 27 -12.91 -0.15 0.92
CA ASP A 27 -14.12 0.35 1.56
C ASP A 27 -14.17 1.89 1.63
N SER A 28 -15.25 2.48 1.11
CA SER A 28 -15.49 3.93 1.21
C SER A 28 -15.67 4.42 2.63
N ALA A 29 -16.32 3.64 3.48
CA ALA A 29 -16.58 4.05 4.86
C ALA A 29 -15.27 4.05 5.66
N SER A 30 -14.44 3.02 5.49
CA SER A 30 -13.09 2.98 6.08
C SER A 30 -12.22 4.17 5.65
N ILE A 31 -12.21 4.55 4.36
CA ILE A 31 -11.47 5.73 3.88
C ILE A 31 -11.97 7.02 4.53
N ALA A 32 -13.30 7.20 4.61
CA ALA A 32 -13.88 8.39 5.23
C ALA A 32 -13.54 8.48 6.73
N ALA A 33 -13.68 7.37 7.45
CA ALA A 33 -13.32 7.28 8.86
C ALA A 33 -11.83 7.59 9.11
N HIS A 34 -10.95 7.13 8.22
CA HIS A 34 -9.52 7.46 8.29
C HIS A 34 -9.24 8.95 8.03
N ALA A 35 -9.92 9.56 7.06
CA ALA A 35 -9.79 11.00 6.82
C ALA A 35 -10.27 11.84 8.01
N ASP A 36 -11.39 11.47 8.62
CA ASP A 36 -11.89 12.11 9.84
C ASP A 36 -10.93 11.92 11.01
N PHE A 37 -10.38 10.72 11.18
CA PHE A 37 -9.36 10.44 12.19
C PHE A 37 -8.14 11.35 12.04
N VAL A 38 -7.57 11.45 10.83
CA VAL A 38 -6.41 12.30 10.56
C VAL A 38 -6.72 13.77 10.87
N LYS A 39 -7.90 14.23 10.45
CA LYS A 39 -8.35 15.60 10.71
C LYS A 39 -8.54 15.89 12.20
N ILE A 40 -9.17 14.99 12.94
CA ILE A 40 -9.46 15.18 14.37
C ILE A 40 -8.16 15.10 15.19
N GLN A 41 -7.29 14.13 14.89
CA GLN A 41 -6.10 13.86 15.68
C GLN A 41 -4.94 14.81 15.39
N PHE A 42 -4.75 15.19 14.11
CA PHE A 42 -3.57 15.96 13.68
C PHE A 42 -3.91 17.32 13.06
N GLY A 43 -5.17 17.54 12.65
CA GLY A 43 -5.62 18.77 11.99
C GLY A 43 -5.13 18.94 10.55
N LYS A 44 -4.06 18.24 10.16
CA LYS A 44 -3.47 18.27 8.81
C LYS A 44 -2.76 16.95 8.47
N LEU A 45 -2.46 16.78 7.18
CA LEU A 45 -1.62 15.72 6.62
C LEU A 45 -0.55 16.32 5.71
N ASP A 46 0.72 16.05 6.00
CA ASP A 46 1.84 16.56 5.20
C ASP A 46 2.28 15.57 4.10
N ILE A 47 2.19 14.25 4.37
CA ILE A 47 2.65 13.20 3.45
C ILE A 47 1.60 12.08 3.37
N LEU A 48 1.22 11.70 2.15
CA LEU A 48 0.42 10.52 1.86
C LEU A 48 1.24 9.52 1.03
N VAL A 49 1.40 8.30 1.53
CA VAL A 49 2.02 7.19 0.80
C VAL A 49 0.94 6.18 0.40
N ASN A 50 0.54 6.19 -0.88
CA ASN A 50 -0.39 5.20 -1.43
C ASN A 50 0.37 3.90 -1.79
N ASN A 51 0.75 3.11 -0.79
CA ASN A 51 1.49 1.84 -0.99
C ASN A 51 0.59 0.64 -1.33
N ALA A 52 -0.71 0.77 -1.08
CA ALA A 52 -1.69 -0.28 -1.28
C ALA A 52 -1.85 -0.64 -2.78
N GLY A 53 -1.68 -1.91 -3.12
CA GLY A 53 -1.78 -2.36 -4.51
C GLY A 53 -1.69 -3.87 -4.71
N VAL A 54 -2.14 -4.31 -5.88
CA VAL A 54 -2.08 -5.70 -6.34
C VAL A 54 -1.52 -5.76 -7.76
N THR A 55 -0.81 -6.83 -8.09
CA THR A 55 -0.12 -6.95 -9.40
C THR A 55 -1.09 -7.16 -10.58
N GLY A 56 -2.27 -7.76 -10.33
CA GLY A 56 -3.19 -8.14 -11.41
C GLY A 56 -2.77 -9.39 -12.19
N THR A 57 -1.96 -10.24 -11.56
CA THR A 57 -1.43 -11.48 -12.14
C THR A 57 -1.55 -12.61 -11.13
N ILE A 58 -1.75 -13.83 -11.60
CA ILE A 58 -1.49 -15.04 -10.82
C ILE A 58 -0.08 -15.50 -11.17
N VAL A 59 0.77 -15.68 -10.16
CA VAL A 59 2.14 -16.15 -10.32
C VAL A 59 2.19 -17.64 -10.06
N ASP A 60 2.79 -18.40 -10.97
CA ASP A 60 3.18 -19.77 -10.71
C ASP A 60 4.43 -19.75 -9.78
N PRO A 61 4.29 -20.19 -8.52
CA PRO A 61 5.36 -20.11 -7.54
C PRO A 61 6.54 -21.04 -7.86
N GLU A 62 6.30 -22.17 -8.53
CA GLU A 62 7.35 -23.12 -8.90
C GLU A 62 8.16 -22.59 -10.08
N ALA A 63 7.47 -22.08 -11.11
CA ALA A 63 8.12 -21.45 -12.26
C ALA A 63 8.93 -20.21 -11.86
N MET A 64 8.38 -19.36 -10.98
CA MET A 64 9.10 -18.19 -10.46
C MET A 64 10.34 -18.59 -9.64
N ARG A 65 10.23 -19.62 -8.80
CA ARG A 65 11.36 -20.12 -8.03
C ARG A 65 12.45 -20.72 -8.94
N GLY A 66 12.05 -21.45 -9.98
CA GLY A 66 12.97 -21.99 -10.99
C GLY A 66 13.73 -20.88 -11.73
N ALA A 67 13.02 -19.85 -12.20
CA ALA A 67 13.63 -18.70 -12.87
C ALA A 67 14.57 -17.92 -11.94
N ALA A 68 14.22 -17.76 -10.66
CA ALA A 68 15.07 -17.12 -9.66
C ALA A 68 16.35 -17.92 -9.38
N ALA A 69 16.23 -19.25 -9.22
CA ALA A 69 17.36 -20.14 -9.01
C ALA A 69 18.32 -20.18 -10.21
N ALA A 70 17.78 -20.09 -11.43
CA ALA A 70 18.56 -19.98 -12.67
C ALA A 70 19.17 -18.59 -12.89
N GLY A 71 18.96 -17.63 -11.96
CA GLY A 71 19.52 -16.28 -12.05
C GLY A 71 18.86 -15.38 -13.09
N ILE A 72 17.84 -15.87 -13.81
CA ILE A 72 17.20 -15.18 -14.94
C ILE A 72 16.38 -13.98 -14.46
N VAL A 73 15.82 -14.04 -13.24
CA VAL A 73 15.01 -12.97 -12.65
C VAL A 73 15.84 -11.74 -12.26
N LYS A 74 17.17 -11.86 -12.07
CA LYS A 74 18.00 -10.74 -11.60
C LYS A 74 18.09 -9.59 -12.59
N ASP A 75 18.15 -9.92 -13.88
CA ASP A 75 18.28 -8.93 -14.95
C ASP A 75 17.00 -8.82 -15.80
N GLY A 76 16.04 -9.73 -15.60
CA GLY A 76 14.77 -9.80 -16.34
C GLY A 76 14.91 -10.18 -17.82
N VAL A 77 16.12 -10.24 -18.34
CA VAL A 77 16.45 -10.61 -19.72
C VAL A 77 16.31 -12.13 -19.89
N GLY A 78 15.49 -12.55 -20.85
CA GLY A 78 15.27 -13.96 -21.18
C GLY A 78 14.23 -14.69 -20.32
N VAL A 79 13.56 -13.99 -19.38
CA VAL A 79 12.41 -14.57 -18.65
C VAL A 79 11.20 -14.61 -19.58
N ASN A 80 10.65 -15.80 -19.83
CA ASN A 80 9.34 -15.91 -20.43
C ASN A 80 8.25 -15.66 -19.38
N TRP A 81 7.90 -14.39 -19.16
CA TRP A 81 6.92 -14.01 -18.15
C TRP A 81 5.53 -14.59 -18.38
N SER A 82 5.18 -14.94 -19.63
CA SER A 82 3.88 -15.56 -19.93
C SER A 82 3.75 -17.00 -19.42
N GLU A 83 4.88 -17.69 -19.21
CA GLU A 83 4.92 -19.03 -18.59
C GLU A 83 4.90 -18.97 -17.06
N ILE A 84 5.26 -17.82 -16.48
CA ILE A 84 5.34 -17.62 -15.02
C ILE A 84 4.10 -16.91 -14.48
N MET A 85 3.49 -16.03 -15.29
CA MET A 85 2.41 -15.15 -14.86
C MET A 85 1.20 -15.29 -15.76
N THR A 86 0.06 -15.63 -15.16
CA THR A 86 -1.24 -15.58 -15.83
C THR A 86 -1.86 -14.19 -15.64
N GLN A 87 -2.26 -13.59 -16.76
CA GLN A 87 -3.03 -12.34 -16.81
C GLN A 87 -4.42 -12.64 -17.35
N THR A 88 -5.45 -12.15 -16.69
CA THR A 88 -6.83 -12.17 -17.20
C THR A 88 -7.42 -10.77 -17.15
N TYR A 89 -8.50 -10.56 -17.90
CA TYR A 89 -9.23 -9.30 -17.89
C TYR A 89 -9.72 -8.94 -16.47
N GLU A 90 -10.24 -9.93 -15.73
CA GLU A 90 -10.76 -9.76 -14.38
C GLU A 90 -9.65 -9.33 -13.40
N LEU A 91 -8.46 -9.94 -13.51
CA LEU A 91 -7.31 -9.57 -12.69
C LEU A 91 -6.79 -8.16 -13.03
N ALA A 92 -6.79 -7.79 -14.31
CA ALA A 92 -6.44 -6.45 -14.74
C ALA A 92 -7.45 -5.41 -14.22
N GLU A 93 -8.75 -5.73 -14.25
CA GLU A 93 -9.80 -4.86 -13.72
C GLU A 93 -9.62 -4.63 -12.20
N VAL A 94 -9.35 -5.69 -11.43
CA VAL A 94 -9.04 -5.59 -10.00
C VAL A 94 -7.80 -4.74 -9.77
N CYS A 95 -6.72 -4.95 -10.54
CA CYS A 95 -5.50 -4.17 -10.45
C CYS A 95 -5.74 -2.67 -10.69
N VAL A 96 -6.46 -2.30 -11.75
CA VAL A 96 -6.75 -0.89 -12.05
C VAL A 96 -7.65 -0.27 -10.97
N LYS A 97 -8.66 -1.01 -10.48
CA LYS A 97 -9.53 -0.53 -9.39
C LYS A 97 -8.74 -0.28 -8.10
N THR A 98 -7.89 -1.22 -7.70
CA THR A 98 -7.14 -1.15 -6.44
C THR A 98 -5.93 -0.23 -6.50
N ASN A 99 -5.20 -0.16 -7.62
CA ASN A 99 -3.96 0.60 -7.65
C ASN A 99 -4.20 2.06 -8.05
N TYR A 100 -5.14 2.30 -8.97
CA TYR A 100 -5.38 3.64 -9.51
C TYR A 100 -6.59 4.33 -8.87
N TYR A 101 -7.77 3.71 -8.93
CA TYR A 101 -9.00 4.39 -8.49
C TYR A 101 -9.06 4.58 -6.97
N VAL A 102 -8.56 3.59 -6.21
CA VAL A 102 -8.41 3.71 -4.76
C VAL A 102 -7.41 4.79 -4.39
N ALA A 103 -6.21 4.84 -4.99
CA ALA A 103 -5.23 5.90 -4.72
C ALA A 103 -5.81 7.30 -5.05
N LYS A 104 -6.56 7.41 -6.16
CA LYS A 104 -7.29 8.63 -6.52
C LYS A 104 -8.33 9.01 -5.47
N LYS A 105 -9.10 8.05 -4.96
CA LYS A 105 -10.12 8.28 -3.93
C LYS A 105 -9.50 8.67 -2.59
N MET A 106 -8.44 8.00 -2.17
CA MET A 106 -7.65 8.34 -0.97
C MET A 106 -7.13 9.77 -1.05
N THR A 107 -6.49 10.12 -2.16
CA THR A 107 -5.96 11.47 -2.39
C THR A 107 -7.07 12.50 -2.29
N LYS A 108 -8.25 12.24 -2.88
CA LYS A 108 -9.40 13.15 -2.79
C LYS A 108 -9.95 13.29 -1.37
N ALA A 109 -10.07 12.20 -0.62
CA ALA A 109 -10.61 12.21 0.73
C ALA A 109 -9.71 13.02 1.69
N LEU A 110 -8.40 12.90 1.52
CA LEU A 110 -7.41 13.56 2.37
C LEU A 110 -6.98 14.94 1.86
N LEU A 111 -7.41 15.34 0.66
CA LEU A 111 -7.03 16.63 0.05
C LEU A 111 -7.45 17.82 0.92
N SER A 112 -8.64 17.76 1.53
CA SER A 112 -9.13 18.82 2.42
C SER A 112 -8.30 18.98 3.70
N SER A 113 -7.56 17.93 4.07
CA SER A 113 -6.64 17.91 5.21
C SER A 113 -5.19 18.11 4.80
N SER A 114 -4.91 18.23 3.49
CA SER A 114 -3.55 18.38 2.95
C SER A 114 -3.31 19.83 2.53
N TYR A 115 -2.30 20.50 3.07
CA TYR A 115 -1.70 21.66 2.40
C TYR A 115 -0.54 21.15 1.55
N LEU A 116 -0.57 21.46 0.25
CA LEU A 116 0.56 21.24 -0.64
C LEU A 116 1.74 22.09 -0.14
N ILE A 117 2.83 21.41 0.24
CA ILE A 117 4.26 21.82 0.22
C ILE A 117 4.96 21.89 1.60
N HIS A 118 6.07 21.12 1.65
CA HIS A 118 7.30 21.12 2.47
C HIS A 118 7.27 21.22 4.02
N GLN A 119 7.89 20.18 4.61
CA GLN A 119 8.55 20.08 5.92
C GLN A 119 7.64 20.22 7.16
N GLU A 120 7.12 19.10 7.66
CA GLU A 120 7.64 18.36 8.83
C GLU A 120 7.15 16.90 8.75
N LEU A 121 7.97 15.94 9.20
CA LEU A 121 7.81 14.50 8.94
C LEU A 121 6.89 13.81 9.97
N SER A 122 5.61 13.65 9.63
CA SER A 122 4.76 12.60 10.21
C SER A 122 4.57 11.52 9.15
N ILE A 123 5.42 10.48 9.16
CA ILE A 123 5.32 9.36 8.21
C ILE A 123 4.21 8.43 8.68
N PHE A 124 3.05 8.47 8.01
CA PHE A 124 2.07 7.40 8.11
C PHE A 124 2.50 6.23 7.24
N LEU A 125 3.10 5.22 7.88
CA LEU A 125 3.36 3.91 7.29
C LEU A 125 2.07 3.09 7.34
N LEU A 126 1.31 3.08 6.25
CA LEU A 126 0.17 2.16 6.11
C LEU A 126 0.71 0.80 5.67
N ALA A 127 0.81 -0.11 6.64
CA ALA A 127 0.92 -1.54 6.38
C ALA A 127 -0.39 -2.03 5.78
N TRP A 128 -0.30 -2.58 4.57
CA TRP A 128 -1.34 -3.38 3.93
C TRP A 128 -1.57 -4.63 4.77
N ASP A 129 -2.72 -4.78 5.41
CA ASP A 129 -3.14 -6.04 6.05
C ASP A 129 -4.17 -6.71 5.14
N ARG A 130 -3.89 -7.96 4.79
CA ARG A 130 -4.90 -8.90 4.29
C ARG A 130 -5.11 -9.94 5.36
#